data_AF-A0A1I5AQU2-F1
#
_entry.id   AF-A0A1I5AQU2-F1
#
_cell.length_a   1.000
_cell.length_b   1.000
_cell.length_c   1.000
_cell.angle_alpha   90.00
_cell.angle_beta   90.00
_cell.angle_gamma   90.00
#
_symmetry.space_group_name_H-M   'P 1'
#
loop_
_entity.id
_entity.type
_entity.pdbx_description
1 polymer ?
#
loop_
_entity_poly.entity_id
_entity_poly.type
_entity_poly.pdbx_seq_one_letter_code
_entity_poly.pdbx_strand_id
1 'polypeptide(L)'
;MRVLLADPGPQAQLAVELFAVRIAQSIAAMATGIGGLDHVVFSGGIGHRAPGLRARIIARLGWLGLALAPCANDAGATRIDGGSGPAIWNVAIDEERELAESALAWL
;
A
#
# COMPACT_ATOMS: atom_id res chain seq x y z
N MET A 1 9.59 6.63 8.16
CA MET A 1 8.31 7.12 7.62
C MET A 1 7.52 7.98 8.60
N ARG A 2 7.22 7.53 9.84
CA ARG A 2 6.47 8.32 10.83
C ARG A 2 6.99 9.75 11.01
N VAL A 3 8.31 9.90 11.18
CA VAL A 3 8.98 11.21 11.32
C VAL A 3 8.76 12.07 10.07
N LEU A 4 8.99 11.51 8.87
CA LEU A 4 8.84 12.24 7.61
C LEU A 4 7.39 12.68 7.33
N LEU A 5 6.39 11.90 7.77
CA LEU A 5 4.99 12.26 7.61
C LEU A 5 4.54 13.34 8.59
N ALA A 6 5.22 13.48 9.73
CA ALA A 6 4.94 14.50 10.74
C ALA A 6 5.69 15.83 10.47
N ASP A 7 6.71 15.80 9.63
CA ASP A 7 7.54 16.95 9.29
C ASP A 7 6.97 17.69 8.06
N PRO A 8 6.51 18.95 8.21
CA PRO A 8 6.02 19.74 7.09
C PRO A 8 7.14 20.29 6.20
N GLY A 9 8.41 20.09 6.55
CA GLY A 9 9.57 20.59 5.84
C GLY A 9 9.66 20.09 4.39
N PRO A 10 10.15 20.92 3.45
CA PRO A 10 10.14 20.59 2.03
C PRO A 10 10.95 19.33 1.69
N GLN A 11 12.03 19.05 2.44
CA GLN A 11 12.83 17.84 2.25
C GLN A 11 12.07 16.57 2.67
N ALA A 12 11.32 16.63 3.78
CA ALA A 12 10.51 15.52 4.24
C ALA A 12 9.37 15.23 3.27
N GLN A 13 8.69 16.27 2.79
CA GLN A 13 7.66 16.13 1.76
C GLN A 13 8.23 15.53 0.47
N LEU A 14 9.36 16.04 -0.01
CA LEU A 14 10.04 15.50 -1.19
C LEU A 14 10.39 14.01 -1.02
N ALA A 15 10.94 13.63 0.14
CA ALA A 15 11.27 12.23 0.42
C ALA A 15 10.04 11.32 0.37
N VAL A 16 8.90 11.77 0.92
CA VAL A 16 7.65 11.01 0.89
C VAL A 16 7.09 10.91 -0.53
N GLU A 17 7.12 11.99 -1.31
CA GLU A 17 6.66 11.97 -2.70
C GLU A 17 7.54 11.08 -3.59
N LEU A 18 8.86 11.11 -3.40
CA LEU A 18 9.80 10.23 -4.09
C LEU A 18 9.55 8.75 -3.71
N PHE A 19 9.26 8.48 -2.43
CA PHE A 19 8.91 7.13 -2.00
C PHE A 19 7.59 6.65 -2.64
N ALA A 20 6.57 7.51 -2.65
CA ALA A 20 5.27 7.19 -3.24
C ALA A 20 5.37 6.93 -4.75
N VAL A 21 6.11 7.77 -5.50
CA VAL A 21 6.25 7.56 -6.96
C VAL A 21 7.04 6.30 -7.28
N ARG A 22 8.05 5.94 -6.49
CA ARG A 22 8.80 4.70 -6.68
C ARG A 22 7.93 3.47 -6.47
N ILE A 23 7.09 3.45 -5.44
CA ILE A 23 6.14 2.35 -5.23
C ILE A 23 5.13 2.27 -6.38
N ALA A 24 4.56 3.41 -6.79
CA ALA A 24 3.63 3.45 -7.91
C ALA A 24 4.26 2.89 -9.20
N GLN A 25 5.50 3.30 -9.52
CA GLN A 25 6.26 2.76 -10.65
C GLN A 25 6.46 1.25 -10.56
N SER A 26 6.82 0.73 -9.39
CA SER A 26 6.98 -0.72 -9.19
C SER A 26 5.66 -1.48 -9.39
N ILE A 27 4.53 -0.96 -8.90
CA ILE A 27 3.21 -1.57 -9.13
C ILE A 27 2.88 -1.59 -10.61
N ALA A 28 3.07 -0.47 -11.32
CA ALA A 28 2.80 -0.39 -12.75
C ALA A 28 3.68 -1.34 -13.57
N ALA A 29 4.96 -1.47 -13.20
CA ALA A 29 5.89 -2.40 -13.84
C ALA A 29 5.45 -3.87 -13.66
N MET A 30 5.05 -4.25 -12.44
CA MET A 30 4.53 -5.59 -12.19
C MET A 30 3.22 -5.85 -12.94
N ALA A 31 2.28 -4.91 -12.92
CA ALA A 31 1.01 -5.01 -13.65
C ALA A 31 1.25 -5.20 -15.16
N THR A 32 2.23 -4.49 -15.71
CA THR A 32 2.65 -4.66 -17.11
C THR A 32 3.20 -6.07 -17.37
N GLY A 33 3.99 -6.62 -16.45
CA GLY A 33 4.56 -7.96 -16.56
C GLY A 33 3.55 -9.11 -16.47
N ILE A 34 2.46 -8.93 -15.73
CA ILE A 34 1.42 -9.96 -15.53
C ILE A 34 0.16 -9.75 -16.39
N GLY A 35 0.13 -8.71 -17.23
CA GLY A 35 -0.96 -8.45 -18.18
C GLY A 35 -2.19 -7.76 -17.59
N GLY A 36 -2.12 -7.24 -16.37
CA GLY A 36 -3.25 -6.63 -15.70
C GLY A 36 -3.07 -6.52 -14.18
N LEU A 37 -4.14 -6.15 -13.50
CA LEU A 37 -4.16 -6.00 -12.05
C LEU A 37 -5.59 -6.19 -11.53
N ASP A 38 -5.83 -7.20 -10.70
CA ASP A 38 -7.13 -7.38 -10.01
C ASP A 38 -7.10 -6.85 -8.57
N HIS A 39 -5.92 -6.90 -7.95
CA HIS A 39 -5.73 -6.60 -6.53
C HIS A 39 -4.42 -5.88 -6.25
N VAL A 40 -4.47 -4.92 -5.32
CA VAL A 40 -3.29 -4.33 -4.68
C VAL A 40 -3.40 -4.56 -3.18
N VAL A 41 -2.36 -5.14 -2.58
CA VAL A 41 -2.31 -5.39 -1.14
C VAL A 41 -1.22 -4.53 -0.50
N PHE A 42 -1.62 -3.65 0.42
CA PHE A 42 -0.69 -2.95 1.29
C PHE A 42 -0.50 -3.73 2.58
N SER A 43 0.76 -3.96 2.95
CA SER A 43 1.13 -4.58 4.21
C SER A 43 2.45 -4.02 4.76
N GLY A 44 3.04 -4.70 5.74
CA GLY A 44 4.23 -4.30 6.48
C GLY A 44 4.01 -3.04 7.32
N GLY A 45 4.99 -2.70 8.16
CA GLY A 45 4.86 -1.60 9.12
C GLY A 45 4.55 -0.23 8.48
N ILE A 46 5.03 0.03 7.25
CA ILE A 46 4.80 1.29 6.55
C ILE A 46 3.50 1.26 5.74
N GLY A 47 3.31 0.25 4.89
CA GLY A 47 2.15 0.16 4.00
C GLY A 47 0.84 0.04 4.79
N HIS A 48 0.86 -0.67 5.92
CA HIS A 48 -0.32 -0.86 6.76
C HIS A 48 -0.69 0.38 7.62
N ARG A 49 0.30 1.16 8.09
CA ARG A 49 0.07 2.23 9.09
C ARG A 49 0.09 3.66 8.55
N ALA A 50 0.30 3.85 7.24
CA ALA A 50 0.43 5.18 6.64
C ALA A 50 -0.69 5.46 5.61
N PRO A 51 -1.92 5.82 6.05
CA PRO A 51 -3.05 6.10 5.15
C PRO A 51 -2.74 7.19 4.13
N GLY A 52 -2.07 8.27 4.54
CA GLY A 52 -1.67 9.35 3.63
C GLY A 52 -0.64 8.91 2.58
N LEU A 53 0.20 7.93 2.88
CA LEU A 53 1.12 7.37 1.88
C LEU A 53 0.37 6.47 0.88
N ARG A 54 -0.54 5.62 1.34
CA ARG A 54 -1.40 4.81 0.44
C ARG A 54 -2.18 5.71 -0.52
N ALA A 55 -2.76 6.80 -0.03
CA ALA A 55 -3.46 7.77 -0.86
C ALA A 55 -2.57 8.37 -1.96
N ARG A 56 -1.35 8.81 -1.61
CA ARG A 56 -0.38 9.32 -2.60
C ARG A 56 0.02 8.31 -3.66
N ILE A 57 0.14 7.03 -3.29
CA ILE A 57 0.47 5.94 -4.22
C ILE A 57 -0.69 5.69 -5.17
N ILE A 58 -1.90 5.47 -4.64
CA ILE A 58 -3.09 5.14 -5.44
C ILE A 58 -3.48 6.29 -6.38
N ALA A 59 -3.37 7.54 -5.94
CA ALA A 59 -3.64 8.70 -6.80
C ALA A 59 -2.83 8.71 -8.11
N ARG A 60 -1.61 8.16 -8.09
CA ARG A 60 -0.74 8.07 -9.28
C ARG A 60 -1.12 6.93 -10.23
N LEU A 61 -1.88 5.96 -9.74
CA LEU A 61 -2.27 4.75 -10.45
C LEU A 61 -3.74 4.76 -10.87
N GLY A 62 -4.44 5.90 -10.74
CA GLY A 62 -5.84 6.02 -11.16
C GLY A 62 -6.09 5.65 -12.63
N TRP A 63 -5.09 5.82 -13.49
CA TRP A 63 -5.15 5.42 -14.90
C TRP A 63 -5.19 3.89 -15.10
N LEU A 64 -4.81 3.10 -14.09
CA LEU A 64 -5.01 1.63 -14.04
C LEU A 64 -6.38 1.24 -13.45
N GLY A 65 -7.27 2.21 -13.22
CA GLY A 65 -8.59 1.98 -12.64
C GLY A 65 -8.62 1.87 -11.11
N LEU A 66 -7.49 2.08 -10.43
CA LEU A 66 -7.41 2.07 -8.97
C LEU A 66 -8.08 3.31 -8.38
N ALA A 67 -9.01 3.11 -7.44
CA ALA A 67 -9.71 4.17 -6.75
C ALA A 67 -9.78 3.87 -5.26
N LEU A 68 -9.36 4.81 -4.42
CA LEU A 68 -9.35 4.67 -2.96
C LEU A 68 -10.67 5.17 -2.35
N ALA A 69 -11.18 4.49 -1.33
CA ALA A 69 -12.23 5.00 -0.43
C ALA A 69 -11.57 5.72 0.76
N PRO A 70 -11.60 7.07 0.84
CA PRO A 70 -10.84 7.82 1.84
C PRO A 70 -11.20 7.44 3.28
N CYS A 71 -12.50 7.35 3.61
CA CYS A 71 -12.95 7.00 4.95
C CYS A 71 -12.49 5.59 5.38
N ALA A 72 -12.55 4.61 4.46
CA ALA A 72 -12.10 3.24 4.75
C ALA A 72 -10.57 3.20 4.92
N ASN A 73 -9.84 3.95 4.09
CA ASN A 73 -8.39 4.05 4.18
C ASN A 73 -7.93 4.67 5.50
N ASP A 74 -8.57 5.76 5.93
CA ASP A 74 -8.21 6.49 7.15
C ASP A 74 -8.60 5.71 8.40
N ALA A 75 -9.71 4.96 8.35
CA ALA A 75 -10.11 4.02 9.40
C ALA A 75 -9.20 2.77 9.49
N GLY A 76 -8.31 2.56 8.51
CA GLY A 76 -7.46 1.38 8.45
C GLY A 76 -8.23 0.08 8.19
N ALA A 77 -9.38 0.16 7.50
CA ALA A 77 -10.18 -1.01 7.16
C ALA A 77 -9.39 -2.02 6.30
N THR A 78 -9.82 -3.28 6.27
CA THR A 78 -9.15 -4.33 5.48
C THR A 78 -9.30 -4.11 3.98
N ARG A 79 -10.45 -3.60 3.54
CA ARG A 79 -10.73 -3.26 2.14
C ARG A 79 -10.94 -1.76 2.00
N ILE A 80 -10.20 -1.13 1.10
CA ILE A 80 -10.06 0.32 1.01
C ILE A 80 -10.23 0.87 -0.41
N ASP A 81 -10.69 0.06 -1.38
CA ASP A 81 -11.12 0.54 -2.69
C ASP A 81 -12.48 1.28 -2.64
N GLY A 82 -12.67 2.22 -3.57
CA GLY A 82 -13.87 3.05 -3.68
C GLY A 82 -14.49 3.09 -5.09
N GLY A 83 -14.10 2.19 -5.98
CA GLY A 83 -14.58 2.13 -7.36
C GLY A 83 -14.82 0.69 -7.84
N SER A 84 -15.14 0.53 -9.13
CA SER A 84 -15.37 -0.79 -9.75
C SER A 84 -14.12 -1.43 -10.36
N GLY A 85 -12.96 -0.79 -10.20
CA GLY A 85 -11.67 -1.28 -10.71
C GLY A 85 -11.03 -2.31 -9.76
N PRO A 86 -9.69 -2.45 -9.81
CA PRO A 86 -8.97 -3.41 -8.97
C PRO A 86 -9.20 -3.13 -7.48
N ALA A 87 -9.39 -4.19 -6.68
CA ALA A 87 -9.64 -4.04 -5.25
C ALA A 87 -8.34 -3.71 -4.50
N ILE A 88 -8.45 -2.90 -3.44
CA ILE A 88 -7.30 -2.42 -2.68
C ILE A 88 -7.46 -2.89 -1.24
N TRP A 89 -6.45 -3.58 -0.76
CA TRP A 89 -6.44 -4.21 0.56
C TRP A 89 -5.39 -3.57 1.47
N ASN A 90 -5.70 -3.53 2.76
CA ASN A 90 -4.79 -3.14 3.82
C ASN A 90 -4.77 -4.26 4.87
N VAL A 91 -3.68 -5.03 4.88
CA VAL A 91 -3.58 -6.26 5.65
C VAL A 91 -2.40 -6.15 6.61
N ALA A 92 -2.64 -6.37 7.90
CA ALA A 92 -1.57 -6.63 8.85
C ALA A 92 -1.07 -8.06 8.65
N ILE A 93 0.25 -8.25 8.53
CA ILE A 93 0.86 -9.57 8.51
C ILE A 93 1.41 -9.85 9.91
N ASP A 94 1.25 -11.09 10.36
CA ASP A 94 1.85 -11.64 11.57
C ASP A 94 2.98 -12.57 11.12
N GLU A 95 4.17 -11.99 10.96
CA GLU A 95 5.34 -12.68 10.42
C GLU A 95 5.83 -13.76 11.39
N GLU A 96 5.72 -13.49 12.70
CA GLU A 96 6.08 -14.40 13.77
C GLU A 96 5.21 -15.66 13.79
N ARG A 97 3.90 -15.50 13.57
CA ARG A 97 2.98 -16.64 13.48
C ARG A 97 3.27 -17.52 12.27
N GLU A 98 3.46 -16.92 11.08
CA GLU A 98 3.79 -17.68 9.86
C GLU A 98 5.08 -18.49 10.02
N LEU A 99 6.09 -17.92 10.69
CA LEU A 99 7.33 -18.63 11.01
C LEU A 99 7.11 -19.79 11.99
N ALA A 100 6.29 -19.58 13.03
CA ALA A 100 5.99 -20.62 14.00
C ALA A 100 5.21 -21.79 13.38
N GLU A 101 4.18 -21.50 12.59
CA GLU A 101 3.39 -22.52 11.87
C GLU A 101 4.25 -23.26 10.83
N SER A 102 5.08 -22.53 10.10
CA SER A 102 6.05 -23.13 9.17
C SER A 102 7.03 -24.04 9.90
N ALA A 103 7.57 -23.64 11.06
CA ALA A 103 8.50 -24.49 11.83
C ALA A 103 7.81 -25.76 12.37
N LEU A 104 6.55 -25.66 12.82
CA LEU A 104 5.77 -26.81 13.29
C LEU A 104 5.51 -27.84 12.18
N ALA A 105 5.28 -27.40 10.94
CA ALA A 105 5.04 -28.31 9.82
C ALA A 105 6.27 -29.16 9.43
N TRP A 106 7.46 -28.83 9.95
CA TRP A 106 8.72 -29.55 9.69
C TRP A 106 9.09 -30.54 10.81
N LEU A 107 8.31 -30.59 11.90
CA LEU A 107 8.46 -31.52 13.01
C LEU A 107 7.49 -32.70 12.86
#